data_AF-A0A812NQ18-F1
#
_entry.id   AF-A0A812NQ18-F1
#
_cell.length_a   1.000
_cell.length_b   1.000
_cell.length_c   1.000
_cell.angle_alpha   90.00
_cell.angle_beta   90.00
_cell.angle_gamma   90.00
#
_symmetry.space_group_name_H-M   'P 1'
#
loop_
_entity.id
_entity.type
_entity.pdbx_description
1 polymer ?
#
loop_
_entity_poly.entity_id
_entity_poly.type
_entity_poly.pdbx_seq_one_letter_code
_entity_poly.pdbx_strand_id
1 'polypeptide(L)'
;MQRLWCLFELAAFLHSREAGTKTRLTIRPTLLGPLFLITVFSLIIFNAVTTFAWVLIESFWYFWLVVLLLSSVNFWLTAHMGRGYCRTIERVRDEIAEFSVDKLVSWCCCVGHKDPASGVRLTCDRKIILQCIQIWFGTVNAFENRVQTEIVRILVDQLSNQVLSYGQLVTVTVPITWGYLDVVFDQFLVGNYADAIHSLMRGLTYGLAMSPSLILLLFRLAYYLRRKRSSHLLDLLMSSLVILCGLCLFVGFVALDLSTFNVFLPGAPIAAGMIFCVPTVTAALLVWRVVPKTKLL
;
A
#
# COMPACT_ATOMS: atom_id res chain seq x y z
N MET A 1 23.13 -1.61 11.61
CA MET A 1 21.98 -2.45 12.02
C MET A 1 22.18 -2.93 13.45
N GLN A 2 21.19 -2.91 14.35
CA GLN A 2 21.37 -3.28 15.77
C GLN A 2 20.64 -4.57 16.18
N ARG A 3 20.08 -5.32 15.23
CA ARG A 3 19.09 -6.37 15.52
C ARG A 3 19.53 -7.76 15.03
N LEU A 4 20.71 -8.20 15.48
CA LEU A 4 21.20 -9.58 15.22
C LEU A 4 20.14 -10.62 15.58
N TRP A 5 19.50 -10.45 16.74
CA TRP A 5 18.46 -11.35 17.23
C TRP A 5 17.30 -11.52 16.24
N CYS A 6 16.74 -10.41 15.73
CA CYS A 6 15.60 -10.49 14.81
C CYS A 6 15.93 -11.19 13.49
N LEU A 7 17.12 -10.94 12.93
CA LEU A 7 17.54 -11.62 11.69
C LEU A 7 17.84 -13.10 11.94
N PHE A 8 18.43 -13.42 13.09
CA PHE A 8 18.63 -14.80 13.51
C PHE A 8 17.30 -15.55 13.71
N GLU A 9 16.33 -14.97 14.41
CA GLU A 9 14.99 -15.56 14.58
C GLU A 9 14.30 -15.81 13.25
N LEU A 10 14.39 -14.83 12.34
CA LEU A 10 13.81 -14.95 11.01
C LEU A 10 14.49 -16.06 10.19
N ALA A 11 15.82 -16.13 10.23
CA ALA A 11 16.59 -17.18 9.58
C ALA A 11 16.28 -18.56 10.17
N ALA A 12 16.22 -18.66 11.49
CA ALA A 12 15.90 -19.88 12.22
C ALA A 12 14.49 -20.37 11.90
N PHE A 13 13.51 -19.47 11.86
CA PHE A 13 12.14 -19.78 11.48
C PHE A 13 12.04 -20.28 10.03
N LEU A 14 12.85 -19.73 9.12
CA LEU A 14 12.92 -20.22 7.74
C LEU A 14 13.68 -21.54 7.64
N HIS A 15 14.69 -21.75 8.48
CA HIS A 15 15.50 -22.97 8.52
C HIS A 15 14.73 -24.17 9.11
N SER A 16 13.88 -23.96 10.11
CA SER A 16 13.18 -25.05 10.81
C SER A 16 12.07 -25.73 10.00
N ARG A 17 11.80 -25.28 8.77
CA ARG A 17 10.75 -25.84 7.92
C ARG A 17 11.31 -26.88 6.96
N GLU A 18 10.52 -27.91 6.69
CA GLU A 18 10.86 -28.94 5.72
C GLU A 18 11.06 -28.34 4.32
N ALA A 19 12.11 -28.83 3.64
CA ALA A 19 12.42 -28.43 2.27
C ALA A 19 11.19 -28.68 1.36
N GLY A 20 10.74 -27.65 0.67
CA GLY A 20 9.58 -27.71 -0.23
C GLY A 20 8.26 -27.25 0.38
N THR A 21 8.18 -27.03 1.69
CA THR A 21 6.98 -26.44 2.30
C THR A 21 6.91 -24.93 2.03
N LYS A 22 5.77 -24.45 1.54
CA LYS A 22 5.55 -23.02 1.26
C LYS A 22 5.52 -22.26 2.59
N THR A 23 6.55 -21.45 2.85
CA THR A 23 6.60 -20.63 4.05
C THR A 23 5.47 -19.61 4.07
N ARG A 24 4.53 -19.75 5.02
CA ARG A 24 3.57 -18.71 5.38
C ARG A 24 4.24 -17.75 6.36
N LEU A 25 4.99 -16.79 5.84
CA LEU A 25 5.56 -15.69 6.60
C LEU A 25 4.91 -14.40 6.12
N THR A 26 4.30 -13.65 7.04
CA THR A 26 3.68 -12.36 6.76
C THR A 26 4.40 -11.28 7.55
N ILE A 27 5.15 -10.44 6.87
CA ILE A 27 5.87 -9.31 7.50
C ILE A 27 5.01 -8.06 7.35
N ARG A 28 4.64 -7.45 8.49
CA ARG A 28 3.84 -6.21 8.52
C ARG A 28 4.70 -5.05 9.02
N PRO A 29 5.10 -4.11 8.14
CA PRO A 29 5.87 -2.96 8.56
C PRO A 29 4.97 -1.98 9.31
N THR A 30 5.49 -1.42 10.41
CA THR A 30 4.75 -0.47 11.25
C THR A 30 4.34 0.80 10.51
N LEU A 31 5.15 1.23 9.53
CA LEU A 31 4.86 2.39 8.68
C LEU A 31 3.62 2.21 7.77
N LEU A 32 3.17 0.97 7.55
CA LEU A 32 2.00 0.71 6.71
C LEU A 32 0.69 1.16 7.37
N GLY A 33 0.59 1.03 8.70
CA GLY A 33 -0.62 1.42 9.44
C GLY A 33 -1.00 2.88 9.18
N PRO A 34 -0.10 3.84 9.46
CA PRO A 34 -0.34 5.25 9.14
C PRO A 34 -0.66 5.52 7.67
N LEU A 35 -0.01 4.81 6.73
CA LEU A 35 -0.27 4.95 5.30
C LEU A 35 -1.70 4.50 4.92
N PHE A 36 -2.20 3.42 5.51
CA PHE A 36 -3.58 2.99 5.28
C PHE A 36 -4.59 3.92 5.95
N LEU A 37 -4.33 4.34 7.19
CA LEU A 37 -5.19 5.28 7.91
C LEU A 37 -5.35 6.59 7.13
N ILE A 38 -4.25 7.16 6.62
CA ILE A 38 -4.32 8.40 5.85
C ILE A 38 -5.03 8.21 4.51
N THR A 39 -4.88 7.05 3.87
CA THR A 39 -5.59 6.75 2.62
C THR A 39 -7.10 6.65 2.88
N VAL A 40 -7.51 5.92 3.92
CA VAL A 40 -8.92 5.83 4.34
C VAL A 40 -9.49 7.21 4.68
N PHE A 41 -8.76 8.00 5.46
CA PHE A 41 -9.16 9.37 5.81
C PHE A 41 -9.31 10.26 4.57
N SER A 42 -8.39 10.15 3.61
CA SER A 42 -8.46 10.87 2.34
C SER A 42 -9.72 10.51 1.55
N LEU A 43 -10.09 9.22 1.53
CA LEU A 43 -11.30 8.75 0.86
C LEU A 43 -12.59 9.18 1.58
N ILE A 44 -12.58 9.23 2.91
CA ILE A 44 -13.70 9.78 3.70
C ILE A 44 -13.89 11.26 3.38
N ILE A 45 -12.81 12.06 3.37
CA ILE A 45 -12.89 13.48 2.99
C ILE A 45 -13.37 13.61 1.55
N PHE A 46 -12.83 12.83 0.61
CA PHE A 46 -13.25 12.86 -0.78
C PHE A 46 -14.76 12.63 -0.89
N ASN A 47 -15.28 11.57 -0.27
CA ASN A 47 -16.72 11.27 -0.27
C ASN A 47 -17.55 12.39 0.37
N ALA A 48 -17.13 12.88 1.54
CA ALA A 48 -17.84 13.97 2.21
C ALA A 48 -17.89 15.23 1.33
N VAL A 49 -16.77 15.61 0.72
CA VAL A 49 -16.72 16.76 -0.18
C VAL A 49 -17.60 16.51 -1.40
N THR A 50 -17.58 15.34 -2.03
CA THR A 50 -18.45 15.05 -3.18
C THR A 50 -19.93 15.08 -2.83
N THR A 51 -20.32 14.59 -1.65
CA THR A 51 -21.72 14.55 -1.22
C THR A 51 -22.23 15.94 -0.83
N PHE A 52 -21.46 16.69 -0.01
CA PHE A 52 -21.92 17.98 0.51
C PHE A 52 -21.68 19.14 -0.47
N ALA A 53 -20.61 19.13 -1.26
CA ALA A 53 -20.34 20.22 -2.21
C ALA A 53 -21.38 20.27 -3.32
N TRP A 54 -21.99 19.13 -3.68
CA TRP A 54 -23.06 19.08 -4.68
C TRP A 54 -24.28 19.89 -4.25
N VAL A 55 -24.62 19.84 -2.96
CA VAL A 55 -25.75 20.60 -2.39
C VAL A 55 -25.47 22.11 -2.38
N LEU A 56 -24.21 22.50 -2.18
CA LEU A 56 -23.82 23.90 -2.03
C LEU A 56 -23.47 24.58 -3.36
N ILE A 57 -23.08 23.81 -4.37
CA ILE A 57 -22.54 24.34 -5.63
C ILE A 57 -23.40 23.81 -6.78
N GLU A 58 -24.33 24.64 -7.25
CA GLU A 58 -25.22 24.31 -8.37
C GLU A 58 -24.48 24.19 -9.72
N SER A 59 -23.28 24.78 -9.82
CA SER A 59 -22.48 24.73 -11.05
C SER A 59 -21.55 23.52 -11.08
N PHE A 60 -21.77 22.65 -12.06
CA PHE A 60 -20.98 21.45 -12.31
C PHE A 60 -19.46 21.68 -12.34
N TRP A 61 -19.00 22.74 -13.03
CA TRP A 61 -17.57 23.02 -13.17
C TRP A 61 -16.93 23.47 -11.86
N TYR A 62 -17.61 24.32 -11.09
CA TYR A 62 -17.11 24.77 -9.78
C TYR A 62 -17.13 23.63 -8.77
N PHE A 63 -18.13 22.74 -8.82
CA PHE A 63 -18.19 21.55 -7.98
C PHE A 63 -16.93 20.68 -8.14
N TRP A 64 -16.58 20.30 -9.37
CA TRP A 64 -15.41 19.47 -9.63
C TRP A 64 -14.10 20.17 -9.29
N LEU A 65 -14.01 21.48 -9.55
CA LEU A 65 -12.83 22.26 -9.15
C LEU A 65 -12.61 22.20 -7.63
N VAL A 66 -13.67 22.38 -6.83
CA VAL A 66 -13.60 22.32 -5.36
C VAL A 66 -13.26 20.91 -4.88
N VAL A 67 -13.90 19.88 -5.43
CA VAL A 67 -13.61 18.47 -5.11
C VAL A 67 -12.14 18.14 -5.37
N LEU A 68 -11.62 18.53 -6.55
CA LEU A 68 -10.24 18.28 -6.93
C LEU A 68 -9.27 19.05 -6.04
N LEU A 69 -9.53 20.32 -5.77
CA LEU A 69 -8.65 21.15 -4.94
C LEU A 69 -8.55 20.60 -3.51
N LEU A 70 -9.68 20.37 -2.83
CA LEU A 70 -9.71 19.93 -1.44
C LEU A 70 -9.18 18.50 -1.27
N SER A 71 -9.46 17.62 -2.23
CA SER A 71 -9.04 16.23 -2.15
C SER A 71 -7.57 16.04 -2.55
N SER A 72 -7.04 16.87 -3.46
CA SER A 72 -5.67 16.74 -3.96
C SER A 72 -4.62 16.82 -2.87
N VAL A 73 -4.82 17.64 -1.83
CA VAL A 73 -3.89 17.79 -0.70
C VAL A 73 -3.77 16.49 0.08
N ASN A 74 -4.89 15.84 0.37
CA ASN A 74 -4.94 14.59 1.15
C ASN A 74 -4.30 13.43 0.37
N PHE A 75 -4.63 13.31 -0.93
CA PHE A 75 -4.00 12.31 -1.78
C PHE A 75 -2.51 12.59 -1.99
N TRP A 76 -2.10 13.85 -2.12
CA TRP A 76 -0.69 14.23 -2.21
C TRP A 76 0.11 13.78 -1.01
N LEU A 77 -0.43 13.97 0.20
CA LEU A 77 0.20 13.49 1.43
C LEU A 77 0.30 11.96 1.45
N THR A 78 -0.75 11.26 1.01
CA THR A 78 -0.73 9.80 0.84
C THR A 78 0.36 9.34 -0.14
N ALA A 79 0.48 9.98 -1.30
CA ALA A 79 1.53 9.67 -2.28
C ALA A 79 2.93 9.97 -1.73
N HIS A 80 3.11 11.07 -1.00
CA HIS A 80 4.37 11.40 -0.36
C HIS A 80 4.78 10.38 0.70
N MET A 81 3.84 9.95 1.56
CA MET A 81 4.08 8.88 2.52
C MET A 81 4.36 7.54 1.84
N GLY A 82 3.64 7.20 0.76
CA GLY A 82 3.88 5.99 -0.03
C GLY A 82 5.30 5.95 -0.62
N ARG A 83 5.79 7.08 -1.16
CA ARG A 83 7.19 7.21 -1.62
C ARG A 83 8.19 7.10 -0.46
N GLY A 84 7.88 7.69 0.70
CA GLY A 84 8.66 7.53 1.92
C GLY A 84 8.79 6.07 2.35
N TYR A 85 7.68 5.34 2.33
CA TYR A 85 7.63 3.91 2.62
C TYR A 85 8.47 3.09 1.64
N CYS A 86 8.37 3.36 0.32
CA CYS A 86 9.19 2.70 -0.69
C CYS A 86 10.70 2.90 -0.47
N ARG A 87 11.12 4.10 -0.05
CA ARG A 87 12.52 4.39 0.32
C ARG A 87 12.98 3.61 1.54
N THR A 88 12.09 3.41 2.52
CA THR A 88 12.40 2.58 3.70
C THR A 88 12.62 1.13 3.31
N ILE A 89 11.87 0.59 2.34
CA ILE A 89 12.11 -0.78 1.82
C ILE A 89 13.52 -0.89 1.22
N GLU A 90 13.94 0.08 0.40
CA GLU A 90 15.31 0.09 -0.15
C GLU A 90 16.35 0.14 0.95
N ARG A 91 16.19 1.04 1.94
CA ARG A 91 17.14 1.14 3.05
C ARG A 91 17.24 -0.19 3.81
N VAL A 92 16.11 -0.84 4.09
CA VAL A 92 16.11 -2.15 4.77
C VAL A 92 16.80 -3.20 3.92
N ARG A 93 16.60 -3.21 2.59
CA ARG A 93 17.34 -4.09 1.68
C ARG A 93 18.84 -3.86 1.81
N ASP A 94 19.28 -2.62 1.66
CA ASP A 94 20.71 -2.28 1.63
C ASP A 94 21.38 -2.59 2.98
N GLU A 95 20.71 -2.26 4.10
CA GLU A 95 21.19 -2.59 5.45
C GLU A 95 21.34 -4.10 5.70
N ILE A 96 20.47 -4.93 5.12
CA ILE A 96 20.57 -6.39 5.24
C ILE A 96 21.58 -6.95 4.23
N ALA A 97 21.70 -6.36 3.03
CA ALA A 97 22.70 -6.76 2.05
C ALA A 97 24.14 -6.54 2.55
N GLU A 98 24.35 -5.48 3.33
CA GLU A 98 25.63 -5.18 4.00
C GLU A 98 25.75 -5.82 5.40
N PHE A 99 24.80 -6.66 5.79
CA PHE A 99 24.77 -7.30 7.10
C PHE A 99 26.03 -8.14 7.32
N SER A 100 26.69 -7.93 8.44
CA SER A 100 27.75 -8.79 8.94
C SER A 100 27.64 -8.92 10.45
N VAL A 101 27.70 -10.14 10.96
CA VAL A 101 27.64 -10.50 12.37
C VAL A 101 28.76 -9.82 13.16
N ASP A 102 29.92 -9.62 12.53
CA ASP A 102 31.06 -8.99 13.20
C ASP A 102 30.84 -7.53 13.52
N LYS A 103 30.11 -6.81 12.65
CA LYS A 103 29.76 -5.39 12.83
C LYS A 103 28.67 -5.15 13.88
N LEU A 104 28.03 -6.20 14.41
CA LEU A 104 26.90 -6.08 15.34
C LEU A 104 27.35 -6.11 16.79
N VAL A 105 26.84 -5.20 17.60
CA VAL A 105 27.11 -5.18 19.04
C VAL A 105 25.82 -5.54 19.78
N SER A 106 25.90 -6.53 20.68
CA SER A 106 24.81 -6.84 21.61
C SER A 106 24.86 -5.92 22.81
N TRP A 107 23.70 -5.57 23.38
CA TRP A 107 23.63 -4.68 24.54
C TRP A 107 24.49 -5.18 25.71
N CYS A 108 24.48 -6.49 25.97
CA CYS A 108 25.31 -7.10 27.00
C CYS A 108 26.82 -6.80 26.83
N CYS A 109 27.31 -6.66 25.60
CA CYS A 109 28.70 -6.32 25.32
C CYS A 109 28.98 -4.82 25.55
N CYS A 110 28.01 -3.95 25.25
CA CYS A 110 28.12 -2.50 25.51
C CYS A 110 28.25 -2.18 27.00
N VAL A 111 27.62 -2.97 27.87
CA VAL A 111 27.65 -2.79 29.34
C VAL A 111 28.71 -3.66 30.04
N GLY A 112 29.65 -4.24 29.29
CA GLY A 112 30.73 -5.05 29.87
C GLY A 112 30.25 -6.32 30.57
N HIS A 113 29.13 -6.90 30.11
CA HIS A 113 28.50 -8.10 30.67
C HIS A 113 28.12 -7.98 32.16
N LYS A 114 27.77 -6.78 32.61
CA LYS A 114 27.20 -6.55 33.93
C LYS A 114 25.95 -5.69 33.80
N ASP A 115 24.88 -6.08 34.48
CA ASP A 115 23.67 -5.27 34.56
C ASP A 115 23.99 -3.97 35.31
N PRO A 116 23.76 -2.78 34.70
CA PRO A 116 24.02 -1.50 35.36
C PRO A 116 23.24 -1.28 36.65
N ALA A 117 22.05 -1.89 36.79
CA ALA A 117 21.19 -1.69 37.95
C ALA A 117 21.53 -2.63 39.10
N SER A 118 21.69 -3.93 38.81
CA SER A 118 21.90 -4.95 39.84
C SER A 118 23.36 -5.34 40.07
N GLY A 119 24.25 -5.02 39.12
CA GLY A 119 25.65 -5.47 39.13
C GLY A 119 25.84 -6.95 38.79
N VAL A 120 24.77 -7.70 38.54
CA VAL A 120 24.82 -9.13 38.23
C VAL A 120 25.48 -9.35 36.86
N ARG A 121 26.29 -10.41 36.76
CA ARG A 121 26.96 -10.78 35.50
C ARG A 121 25.94 -11.29 34.50
N LEU A 122 25.90 -10.69 33.32
CA LEU A 122 25.01 -11.05 32.22
C LEU A 122 25.65 -12.11 31.34
N THR A 123 24.86 -13.09 30.90
CA THR A 123 25.27 -14.02 29.85
C THR A 123 25.43 -13.27 28.52
N CYS A 124 26.42 -13.67 27.71
CA CYS A 124 26.67 -13.03 26.42
C CYS A 124 25.75 -13.59 25.34
N ASP A 125 24.69 -12.85 25.00
CA ASP A 125 23.76 -13.25 23.93
C ASP A 125 24.47 -13.45 22.59
N ARG A 126 25.47 -12.62 22.27
CA ARG A 126 26.26 -12.78 21.03
C ARG A 126 26.95 -14.14 20.98
N LYS A 127 27.50 -14.63 22.10
CA LYS A 127 28.16 -15.93 22.16
C LYS A 127 27.15 -17.06 21.95
N ILE A 128 25.98 -16.97 22.56
CA ILE A 128 24.90 -17.94 22.40
C ILE A 128 24.45 -17.98 20.94
N ILE A 129 24.13 -16.83 20.35
CA ILE A 129 23.67 -16.74 18.96
C ILE A 129 24.73 -17.30 18.00
N LEU A 130 26.02 -16.97 18.19
CA LEU A 130 27.10 -17.50 17.36
C LEU A 130 27.20 -19.03 17.45
N GLN A 131 27.02 -19.61 18.64
CA GLN A 131 26.98 -21.07 18.80
C GLN A 131 25.77 -21.66 18.08
N CYS A 132 24.57 -21.09 18.24
CA CYS A 132 23.39 -21.53 17.50
C CYS A 132 23.56 -21.41 15.99
N ILE A 133 24.20 -20.34 15.51
CA ILE A 133 24.52 -20.15 14.09
C ILE A 133 25.42 -21.28 13.58
N GLN A 134 26.46 -21.64 14.33
CA GLN A 134 27.35 -22.75 13.96
C GLN A 134 26.61 -24.09 13.95
N ILE A 135 25.73 -24.34 14.93
CA ILE A 135 24.98 -25.60 15.01
C ILE A 135 23.96 -25.71 13.86
N TRP A 136 23.22 -24.64 13.55
CA TRP A 136 22.10 -24.69 12.58
C TRP A 136 22.52 -24.41 11.15
N PHE A 137 23.50 -23.54 10.93
CA PHE A 137 23.93 -23.10 9.60
C PHE A 137 25.36 -23.53 9.25
N GLY A 138 26.04 -24.24 10.16
CA GLY A 138 27.42 -24.73 9.99
C GLY A 138 28.48 -23.66 10.22
N THR A 139 28.37 -22.52 9.55
CA THR A 139 29.33 -21.41 9.69
C THR A 139 28.65 -20.04 9.72
N VAL A 140 29.33 -19.05 10.28
CA VAL A 140 28.87 -17.65 10.28
C VAL A 140 28.73 -17.12 8.85
N ASN A 141 29.68 -17.44 7.97
CA ASN A 141 29.63 -17.03 6.56
C ASN A 141 28.44 -17.64 5.81
N ALA A 142 28.12 -18.91 6.06
CA ALA A 142 26.95 -19.55 5.47
C ALA A 142 25.64 -18.89 5.94
N PHE A 143 25.57 -18.54 7.22
CA PHE A 143 24.45 -17.78 7.77
C PHE A 143 24.34 -16.39 7.16
N GLU A 144 25.43 -15.60 7.12
CA GLU A 144 25.44 -14.27 6.52
C GLU A 144 25.02 -14.31 5.05
N ASN A 145 25.58 -15.23 4.26
CA ASN A 145 25.21 -15.40 2.86
C ASN A 145 23.70 -15.72 2.72
N ARG A 146 23.16 -16.58 3.59
CA ARG A 146 21.72 -16.89 3.59
C ARG A 146 20.86 -15.68 3.95
N VAL A 147 21.29 -14.87 4.93
CA VAL A 147 20.62 -13.62 5.31
C VAL A 147 20.61 -12.64 4.14
N GLN A 148 21.78 -12.38 3.55
CA GLN A 148 21.96 -11.41 2.45
C GLN A 148 21.25 -11.81 1.15
N THR A 149 21.00 -13.10 0.93
CA THR A 149 20.35 -13.60 -0.29
C THR A 149 18.87 -13.95 -0.07
N GLU A 150 18.59 -15.03 0.65
CA GLU A 150 17.25 -15.59 0.79
C GLU A 150 16.35 -14.68 1.62
N ILE A 151 16.83 -14.22 2.78
CA ILE A 151 16.03 -13.45 3.73
C ILE A 151 15.73 -12.06 3.18
N VAL A 152 16.74 -11.37 2.60
CA VAL A 152 16.51 -10.10 1.90
C VAL A 152 15.42 -10.24 0.86
N ARG A 153 15.52 -11.25 -0.01
CA ARG A 153 14.55 -11.48 -1.09
C ARG A 153 13.14 -11.67 -0.55
N ILE A 154 12.98 -12.48 0.50
CA ILE A 154 11.68 -12.73 1.13
C ILE A 154 11.13 -11.44 1.77
N LEU A 155 11.94 -10.73 2.57
CA LEU A 155 11.53 -9.48 3.21
C LEU A 155 11.08 -8.46 2.20
N VAL A 156 11.88 -8.26 1.15
CA VAL A 156 11.59 -7.32 0.07
C VAL A 156 10.32 -7.70 -0.68
N ASP A 157 10.12 -8.97 -1.02
CA ASP A 157 8.90 -9.41 -1.71
C ASP A 157 7.66 -9.19 -0.83
N GLN A 158 7.75 -9.53 0.46
CA GLN A 158 6.68 -9.31 1.43
C GLN A 158 6.32 -7.83 1.55
N LEU A 159 7.33 -6.97 1.76
CA LEU A 159 7.14 -5.54 1.97
C LEU A 159 6.66 -4.82 0.70
N SER A 160 7.10 -5.22 -0.48
CA SER A 160 6.80 -4.51 -1.73
C SER A 160 5.60 -5.07 -2.51
N ASN A 161 5.28 -6.35 -2.36
CA ASN A 161 4.24 -7.02 -3.14
C ASN A 161 3.07 -7.53 -2.30
N GLN A 162 3.29 -8.06 -1.09
CA GLN A 162 2.19 -8.60 -0.29
C GLN A 162 1.41 -7.53 0.47
N VAL A 163 2.06 -6.42 0.79
CA VAL A 163 1.46 -5.25 1.43
C VAL A 163 0.33 -4.61 0.59
N LEU A 164 0.34 -4.83 -0.72
CA LEU A 164 -0.68 -4.35 -1.66
C LEU A 164 -1.57 -5.49 -2.13
N SER A 165 -1.92 -6.40 -1.23
CA SER A 165 -2.89 -7.44 -1.58
C SER A 165 -4.24 -6.80 -1.95
N TYR A 166 -4.95 -7.39 -2.91
CA TYR A 166 -6.26 -6.91 -3.34
C TYR A 166 -7.22 -6.73 -2.16
N GLY A 167 -7.24 -7.70 -1.23
CA GLY A 167 -8.08 -7.63 -0.03
C GLY A 167 -7.79 -6.39 0.83
N GLN A 168 -6.52 -6.04 1.05
CA GLN A 168 -6.16 -4.84 1.82
C GLN A 168 -6.56 -3.55 1.10
N LEU A 169 -6.36 -3.49 -0.23
CA LEU A 169 -6.75 -2.31 -1.00
C LEU A 169 -8.28 -2.15 -1.02
N VAL A 170 -9.04 -3.24 -1.15
CA VAL A 170 -10.49 -3.23 -1.01
C VAL A 170 -10.92 -2.76 0.37
N THR A 171 -10.25 -3.22 1.45
CA THR A 171 -10.53 -2.73 2.81
C THR A 171 -10.32 -1.23 2.93
N VAL A 172 -9.26 -0.70 2.32
CA VAL A 172 -8.98 0.75 2.33
C VAL A 172 -10.00 1.54 1.51
N THR A 173 -10.58 0.96 0.45
CA THR A 173 -11.58 1.63 -0.41
C THR A 173 -13.02 1.48 0.05
N VAL A 174 -13.28 0.79 1.17
CA VAL A 174 -14.61 0.64 1.79
C VAL A 174 -15.40 1.96 1.92
N PRO A 175 -14.80 3.11 2.31
CA PRO A 175 -15.55 4.36 2.41
C PRO A 175 -16.29 4.72 1.12
N ILE A 176 -15.70 4.46 -0.05
CA ILE A 176 -16.32 4.74 -1.36
C ILE A 176 -17.62 3.96 -1.49
N THR A 177 -17.57 2.65 -1.25
CA THR A 177 -18.77 1.79 -1.32
C THR A 177 -19.84 2.28 -0.35
N TRP A 178 -19.45 2.69 0.86
CA TRP A 178 -20.39 3.22 1.85
C TRP A 178 -21.10 4.48 1.36
N GLY A 179 -20.37 5.45 0.80
CA GLY A 179 -20.97 6.67 0.28
C GLY A 179 -21.97 6.40 -0.85
N TYR A 180 -21.73 5.40 -1.70
CA TYR A 180 -22.71 4.99 -2.71
C TYR A 180 -23.90 4.25 -2.11
N LEU A 181 -23.71 3.42 -1.07
CA LEU A 181 -24.82 2.75 -0.40
C LEU A 181 -25.81 3.75 0.19
N ASP A 182 -25.34 4.86 0.75
CA ASP A 182 -26.21 5.94 1.26
C ASP A 182 -27.11 6.51 0.13
N VAL A 183 -26.54 6.76 -1.05
CA VAL A 183 -27.28 7.21 -2.24
C VAL A 183 -28.28 6.15 -2.72
N VAL A 184 -27.88 4.88 -2.71
CA VAL A 184 -28.75 3.76 -3.09
C VAL A 184 -29.96 3.69 -2.16
N PHE A 185 -29.74 3.77 -0.85
CA PHE A 185 -30.83 3.74 0.13
C PHE A 185 -31.81 4.90 -0.05
N ASP A 186 -31.32 6.11 -0.27
CA ASP A 186 -32.16 7.28 -0.55
C ASP A 186 -33.04 7.06 -1.80
N GLN A 187 -32.46 6.59 -2.90
CA GLN A 187 -33.19 6.31 -4.14
C GLN A 187 -34.23 5.19 -3.98
N PHE A 188 -33.95 4.17 -3.17
CA PHE A 188 -34.92 3.14 -2.82
C PHE A 188 -36.12 3.70 -2.05
N LEU A 189 -35.90 4.64 -1.12
CA LEU A 189 -36.97 5.26 -0.34
C LEU A 189 -37.91 6.11 -1.21
N VAL A 190 -37.39 6.79 -2.23
CA VAL A 190 -38.18 7.59 -3.17
C VAL A 190 -38.86 6.73 -4.25
N GLY A 191 -38.54 5.43 -4.34
CA GLY A 191 -39.10 4.51 -5.33
C GLY A 191 -38.38 4.52 -6.69
N ASN A 192 -37.22 5.18 -6.78
CA ASN A 192 -36.40 5.25 -7.99
C ASN A 192 -35.47 4.03 -8.11
N TYR A 193 -36.05 2.83 -8.21
CA TYR A 193 -35.30 1.57 -8.16
C TYR A 193 -34.26 1.41 -9.26
N ALA A 194 -34.54 1.91 -10.46
CA ALA A 194 -33.63 1.80 -11.60
C ALA A 194 -32.33 2.61 -11.38
N ASP A 195 -32.47 3.83 -10.84
CA ASP A 195 -31.33 4.67 -10.45
C ASP A 195 -30.60 4.08 -9.23
N ALA A 196 -31.33 3.51 -8.26
CA ALA A 196 -30.74 2.83 -7.11
C ALA A 196 -29.85 1.67 -7.54
N ILE A 197 -30.31 0.82 -8.47
CA ILE A 197 -29.51 -0.28 -9.01
C ILE A 197 -28.28 0.26 -9.75
N HIS A 198 -28.44 1.31 -10.56
CA HIS A 198 -27.33 1.95 -11.24
C HIS A 198 -26.27 2.50 -10.27
N SER A 199 -26.69 3.22 -9.22
CA SER A 199 -25.82 3.74 -8.16
C SER A 199 -25.10 2.61 -7.42
N LEU A 200 -25.78 1.49 -7.17
CA LEU A 200 -25.16 0.31 -6.53
C LEU A 200 -24.07 -0.28 -7.42
N MET A 201 -24.34 -0.44 -8.72
CA MET A 201 -23.37 -0.93 -9.68
C MET A 201 -22.15 -0.02 -9.79
N ARG A 202 -22.36 1.31 -9.81
CA ARG A 202 -21.28 2.30 -9.76
C ARG A 202 -20.47 2.16 -8.48
N GLY A 203 -21.11 2.14 -7.32
CA GLY A 203 -20.45 1.99 -6.02
C GLY A 203 -19.57 0.75 -5.92
N LEU A 204 -20.08 -0.40 -6.37
CA LEU A 204 -19.30 -1.64 -6.41
C LEU A 204 -18.13 -1.55 -7.40
N THR A 205 -18.34 -0.92 -8.56
CA THR A 205 -17.28 -0.77 -9.58
C THR A 205 -16.17 0.17 -9.11
N TYR A 206 -16.52 1.32 -8.56
CA TYR A 206 -15.55 2.26 -7.99
C TYR A 206 -14.85 1.65 -6.77
N GLY A 207 -15.60 1.04 -5.85
CA GLY A 207 -15.08 0.51 -4.59
C GLY A 207 -14.23 -0.75 -4.73
N LEU A 208 -14.62 -1.69 -5.60
CA LEU A 208 -13.97 -3.01 -5.72
C LEU A 208 -13.02 -3.11 -6.92
N ALA A 209 -13.32 -2.46 -8.05
CA ALA A 209 -12.52 -2.59 -9.26
C ALA A 209 -11.58 -1.40 -9.47
N MET A 210 -12.13 -0.21 -9.65
CA MET A 210 -11.37 0.97 -10.07
C MET A 210 -10.41 1.45 -9.00
N SER A 211 -10.89 1.77 -7.79
CA SER A 211 -10.08 2.40 -6.75
C SER A 211 -8.94 1.52 -6.25
N PRO A 212 -9.12 0.22 -5.96
CA PRO A 212 -8.01 -0.66 -5.61
C PRO A 212 -6.95 -0.73 -6.72
N SER A 213 -7.38 -0.78 -7.98
CA SER A 213 -6.48 -0.82 -9.14
C SER A 213 -5.71 0.49 -9.31
N LEU A 214 -6.38 1.63 -9.10
CA LEU A 214 -5.75 2.94 -9.16
C LEU A 214 -4.72 3.12 -8.04
N ILE A 215 -5.06 2.75 -6.80
CA ILE A 215 -4.13 2.79 -5.66
C ILE A 215 -2.91 1.90 -5.94
N LEU A 216 -3.12 0.70 -6.49
CA LEU A 216 -2.02 -0.18 -6.89
C LEU A 216 -1.11 0.51 -7.91
N LEU A 217 -1.67 1.03 -9.01
CA LEU A 217 -0.91 1.72 -10.07
C LEU A 217 -0.12 2.91 -9.52
N LEU A 218 -0.75 3.74 -8.69
CA LEU A 218 -0.12 4.91 -8.09
C LEU A 218 0.98 4.53 -7.11
N PHE A 219 0.79 3.46 -6.33
CA PHE A 219 1.84 2.96 -5.47
C PHE A 219 3.03 2.41 -6.29
N ARG A 220 2.77 1.70 -7.41
CA ARG A 220 3.85 1.26 -8.31
C ARG A 220 4.58 2.44 -8.93
N LEU A 221 3.87 3.48 -9.35
CA LEU A 221 4.48 4.72 -9.83
C LEU A 221 5.30 5.42 -8.74
N ALA A 222 4.77 5.53 -7.53
CA ALA A 222 5.48 6.04 -6.36
C ALA A 222 6.75 5.25 -6.08
N TYR A 223 6.70 3.92 -6.22
CA TYR A 223 7.86 3.06 -6.12
C TYR A 223 8.87 3.38 -7.23
N TYR A 224 8.49 3.53 -8.49
CA TYR A 224 9.44 3.93 -9.55
C TYR A 224 10.05 5.31 -9.30
N LEU A 225 9.28 6.24 -8.73
CA LEU A 225 9.70 7.60 -8.40
C LEU A 225 10.28 7.75 -6.98
N ARG A 226 10.62 6.63 -6.30
CA ARG A 226 11.04 6.64 -4.89
C ARG A 226 12.40 7.29 -4.64
N ARG A 227 13.29 7.35 -5.63
CA ARG A 227 14.66 7.84 -5.48
C ARG A 227 14.68 9.21 -4.81
N LYS A 228 15.41 9.34 -3.70
CA LYS A 228 15.55 10.61 -2.98
C LYS A 228 16.23 11.63 -3.89
N ARG A 229 15.60 12.81 -4.00
CA ARG A 229 16.14 13.94 -4.76
C ARG A 229 17.01 14.81 -3.87
N SER A 230 17.94 15.55 -4.47
CA SER A 230 18.86 16.44 -3.75
C SER A 230 18.14 17.62 -3.12
N SER A 231 17.09 18.14 -3.77
CA SER A 231 16.27 19.22 -3.24
C SER A 231 14.93 18.71 -2.69
N HIS A 232 14.48 19.33 -1.59
CA HIS A 232 13.17 19.05 -1.00
C HIS A 232 12.04 19.37 -1.98
N LEU A 233 12.11 20.50 -2.69
CA LEU A 233 11.11 20.89 -3.67
C LEU A 233 10.93 19.84 -4.78
N LEU A 234 12.03 19.30 -5.32
CA LEU A 234 11.95 18.25 -6.34
C LEU A 234 11.35 16.97 -5.77
N ASP A 235 11.60 16.64 -4.50
CA ASP A 235 10.93 15.52 -3.83
C ASP A 235 9.42 15.75 -3.71
N LEU A 236 8.97 16.97 -3.39
CA LEU A 236 7.53 17.32 -3.35
C LEU A 236 6.89 17.25 -4.74
N LEU A 237 7.57 17.78 -5.77
CA LEU A 237 7.10 17.73 -7.16
C LEU A 237 6.93 16.30 -7.68
N MET A 238 7.83 15.38 -7.29
CA MET A 238 7.69 13.97 -7.67
C MET A 238 6.46 13.32 -7.04
N SER A 239 6.06 13.72 -5.83
CA SER A 239 4.79 13.28 -5.24
C SER A 239 3.58 13.90 -5.96
N SER A 240 3.69 15.17 -6.36
CA SER A 240 2.65 15.83 -7.16
C SER A 240 2.45 15.18 -8.52
N LEU A 241 3.53 14.70 -9.16
CA LEU A 241 3.46 13.95 -10.42
C LEU A 241 2.67 12.64 -10.26
N VAL A 242 2.90 11.90 -9.16
CA VAL A 242 2.11 10.68 -8.86
C VAL A 242 0.63 11.02 -8.80
N ILE A 243 0.25 12.08 -8.08
CA ILE A 243 -1.15 12.49 -7.97
C ILE A 243 -1.72 13.00 -9.28
N LEU A 244 -0.96 13.77 -10.05
CA LEU A 244 -1.42 14.23 -11.36
C LEU A 244 -1.77 13.05 -12.27
N CYS A 245 -0.93 12.01 -12.32
CA CYS A 245 -1.25 10.78 -13.06
C CYS A 245 -2.53 10.11 -12.54
N GLY A 246 -2.70 10.03 -11.21
CA GLY A 246 -3.90 9.48 -10.59
C GLY A 246 -5.17 10.25 -10.92
N LEU A 247 -5.08 11.58 -10.89
CA LEU A 247 -6.17 12.48 -11.25
C LEU A 247 -6.54 12.34 -12.72
N CYS A 248 -5.57 12.27 -13.64
CA CYS A 248 -5.87 12.06 -15.06
C CYS A 248 -6.61 10.73 -15.30
N LEU A 249 -6.18 9.64 -14.66
CA LEU A 249 -6.87 8.36 -14.75
C LEU A 249 -8.28 8.44 -14.15
N PHE A 250 -8.42 9.04 -12.97
CA PHE A 250 -9.70 9.21 -12.29
C PHE A 250 -10.70 10.03 -13.13
N VAL A 251 -10.27 11.17 -13.66
CA VAL A 251 -11.09 12.02 -14.55
C VAL A 251 -11.49 11.27 -15.81
N GLY A 252 -10.60 10.45 -16.37
CA GLY A 252 -10.93 9.58 -17.51
C GLY A 252 -12.06 8.60 -17.20
N PHE A 253 -12.04 7.96 -16.03
CA PHE A 253 -13.12 7.07 -15.58
C PHE A 253 -14.43 7.82 -15.31
N VAL A 254 -14.38 8.98 -14.66
CA VAL A 254 -15.57 9.81 -14.42
C VAL A 254 -16.16 10.30 -15.74
N ALA A 255 -15.33 10.72 -16.69
CA ALA A 255 -15.79 11.13 -18.01
C ALA A 255 -16.44 9.97 -18.78
N LEU A 256 -15.87 8.76 -18.68
CA LEU A 256 -16.46 7.55 -19.26
C LEU A 256 -17.84 7.27 -18.65
N ASP A 257 -17.93 7.24 -17.32
CA ASP A 257 -19.17 7.04 -16.55
C ASP A 257 -20.25 8.06 -16.95
N LEU A 258 -19.93 9.36 -16.88
CA LEU A 258 -20.85 10.43 -17.27
C LEU A 258 -21.27 10.36 -18.73
N SER A 259 -20.37 9.95 -19.64
CA SER A 259 -20.69 9.79 -21.06
C SER A 259 -21.66 8.62 -21.29
N THR A 260 -21.44 7.48 -20.61
CA THR A 260 -22.34 6.33 -20.70
C THR A 260 -23.75 6.67 -20.26
N PHE A 261 -23.89 7.45 -19.18
CA PHE A 261 -25.18 7.82 -18.64
C PHE A 261 -25.88 8.94 -19.41
N ASN A 262 -25.18 10.05 -19.68
CA ASN A 262 -25.82 11.25 -20.24
C ASN A 262 -25.88 11.26 -21.77
N VAL A 263 -24.95 10.60 -22.45
CA VAL A 263 -24.81 10.70 -23.92
C VAL A 263 -25.29 9.43 -24.60
N PHE A 264 -24.80 8.27 -24.16
CA PHE A 264 -25.08 7.01 -24.87
C PHE A 264 -26.44 6.40 -24.53
N LEU A 265 -26.87 6.47 -23.26
CA LEU A 265 -28.09 5.82 -22.79
C LEU A 265 -28.95 6.71 -21.85
N PRO A 266 -29.35 7.91 -22.28
CA PRO A 266 -30.24 8.77 -21.48
C PRO A 266 -31.60 8.09 -21.33
N GLY A 267 -31.91 7.56 -20.14
CA GLY A 267 -33.17 6.87 -19.83
C GLY A 267 -33.07 5.36 -19.63
N ALA A 268 -31.89 4.76 -19.76
CA ALA A 268 -31.66 3.35 -19.45
C ALA A 268 -30.55 3.18 -18.39
N PRO A 269 -30.79 3.57 -17.12
CA PRO A 269 -29.75 3.65 -16.08
C PRO A 269 -29.07 2.30 -15.82
N ILE A 270 -29.81 1.20 -15.86
CA ILE A 270 -29.26 -0.15 -15.68
C ILE A 270 -28.33 -0.52 -16.84
N ALA A 271 -28.73 -0.23 -18.08
CA ALA A 271 -27.90 -0.51 -19.25
C ALA A 271 -26.63 0.36 -19.27
N ALA A 272 -26.76 1.65 -18.91
CA ALA A 272 -25.61 2.56 -18.74
C ALA A 272 -24.62 2.01 -17.70
N GLY A 273 -25.12 1.57 -16.55
CA GLY A 273 -24.34 0.90 -15.51
C GLY A 273 -23.57 -0.30 -16.04
N MET A 274 -24.24 -1.21 -16.76
CA MET A 274 -23.59 -2.40 -17.33
C MET A 274 -22.46 -2.03 -18.31
N ILE A 275 -22.69 -1.04 -19.18
CA ILE A 275 -21.70 -0.57 -20.15
C ILE A 275 -20.50 0.08 -19.46
N PHE A 276 -20.68 0.75 -18.32
CA PHE A 276 -19.56 1.27 -17.53
C PHE A 276 -18.83 0.17 -16.74
N CYS A 277 -19.58 -0.72 -16.09
CA CYS A 277 -19.04 -1.75 -15.20
C CYS A 277 -18.16 -2.77 -15.94
N VAL A 278 -18.65 -3.32 -17.06
CA VAL A 278 -17.97 -4.44 -17.75
C VAL A 278 -16.56 -4.06 -18.23
N PRO A 279 -16.35 -2.93 -18.94
CA PRO A 279 -15.02 -2.49 -19.34
C PRO A 279 -14.13 -2.14 -18.16
N THR A 280 -14.69 -1.49 -17.13
CA THR A 280 -13.91 -1.06 -15.95
C THR A 280 -13.40 -2.27 -15.14
N VAL A 281 -14.26 -3.26 -14.91
CA VAL A 281 -13.86 -4.53 -14.25
C VAL A 281 -12.86 -5.28 -15.10
N THR A 282 -13.05 -5.34 -16.42
CA THR A 282 -12.10 -5.98 -17.33
C THR A 282 -10.73 -5.29 -17.29
N ALA A 283 -10.70 -3.96 -17.34
CA ALA A 283 -9.48 -3.17 -17.22
C ALA A 283 -8.80 -3.39 -15.86
N ALA A 284 -9.56 -3.42 -14.75
CA ALA A 284 -9.05 -3.75 -13.43
C ALA A 284 -8.40 -5.15 -13.42
N LEU A 285 -9.08 -6.18 -13.93
CA LEU A 285 -8.53 -7.54 -14.01
C LEU A 285 -7.23 -7.58 -14.83
N LEU A 286 -7.16 -6.83 -15.93
CA LEU A 286 -5.93 -6.68 -16.71
C LEU A 286 -4.82 -5.99 -15.91
N VAL A 287 -5.12 -4.91 -15.19
CA VAL A 287 -4.17 -4.23 -14.30
C VAL A 287 -3.61 -5.22 -13.28
N TRP A 288 -4.45 -5.99 -12.60
CA TRP A 288 -4.02 -6.96 -11.59
C TRP A 288 -3.22 -8.15 -12.15
N ARG A 289 -3.39 -8.46 -13.44
CA ARG A 289 -2.62 -9.52 -14.12
C ARG A 289 -1.32 -9.03 -14.73
N VAL A 290 -1.33 -7.85 -15.34
CA VAL A 290 -0.23 -7.34 -16.19
C VAL A 290 0.74 -6.46 -15.42
N VAL A 291 0.25 -5.69 -14.42
CA VAL A 291 1.14 -4.80 -13.67
C VAL A 291 2.21 -5.63 -12.96
N PRO A 292 3.49 -5.42 -13.31
CA PRO A 292 4.55 -6.25 -12.78
C PRO A 292 4.64 -6.06 -11.27
N LYS A 293 4.90 -7.17 -10.58
CA LYS A 293 5.39 -7.13 -9.20
C LYS A 293 6.66 -6.28 -9.17
N THR A 294 6.85 -5.52 -8.10
CA THR A 294 8.11 -4.80 -7.91
C THR A 294 9.22 -5.81 -7.77
N LYS A 295 10.11 -5.81 -8.76
CA LYS A 295 11.39 -6.50 -8.69
C LYS A 295 12.41 -5.48 -8.19
N LEU A 296 13.03 -5.74 -7.06
CA LEU A 296 14.26 -5.06 -6.67
C LEU A 296 15.38 -5.72 -7.45
N LEU A 297 15.82 -5.01 -8.51
CA LEU A 297 17.10 -5.27 -9.19
C LEU A 297 18.23 -5.01 -8.21
#